data_AF-A0A660RZV3-F1
#
_entry.id   AF-A0A660RZV3-F1
#
_cell.length_a   1.000
_cell.length_b   1.000
_cell.length_c   1.000
_cell.angle_alpha   90.00
_cell.angle_beta   90.00
_cell.angle_gamma   90.00
#
_symmetry.space_group_name_H-M   'P 1'
#
loop_
_entity.id
_entity.type
_entity.pdbx_description
1 polymer ?
#
loop_
_entity_poly.entity_id
_entity_poly.type
_entity_poly.pdbx_seq_one_letter_code
_entity_poly.pdbx_strand_id
1 'polypeptide(L)'
;MNTLFRSLRTKLILVVALGLLLILAGYTYRDMKTFENFYLEEARKKALDITDTVMKSIEYPMLDGEMEYVQAILERVNALKDLRVINLCNSDGVIRYSGNPERIGKI
;
A
#
# COMPACT_ATOMS: atom_id res chain seq x y z
N MET A 1 44.62 26.10 -3.08
CA MET A 1 43.17 26.04 -2.81
C MET A 1 42.62 27.40 -2.34
N ASN A 2 42.87 28.50 -3.09
CA ASN A 2 42.46 29.86 -2.70
C ASN A 2 42.17 30.79 -3.91
N THR A 3 41.90 30.25 -5.10
CA THR A 3 41.55 31.04 -6.30
C THR A 3 40.04 31.10 -6.56
N LEU A 4 39.23 30.30 -5.87
CA LEU A 4 37.77 30.24 -6.01
C LEU A 4 37.05 31.51 -5.50
N PHE A 5 37.67 32.30 -4.63
CA PHE A 5 37.04 33.43 -3.95
C PHE A 5 37.39 34.82 -4.50
N ARG A 6 38.07 34.92 -5.65
CA ARG A 6 38.65 36.19 -6.11
C ARG A 6 37.72 37.04 -7.00
N SER A 7 36.60 36.50 -7.50
CA SER A 7 35.67 37.25 -8.35
C SER A 7 34.26 37.31 -7.76
N LEU A 8 33.66 38.52 -7.74
CA LEU A 8 32.27 38.74 -7.29
C LEU A 8 31.28 37.83 -8.02
N ARG A 9 31.55 37.55 -9.30
CA ARG A 9 30.72 36.69 -10.15
C ARG A 9 30.64 35.26 -9.63
N THR A 10 31.77 34.71 -9.19
CA THR A 10 31.82 33.33 -8.66
C THR A 10 31.05 33.22 -7.35
N LYS A 11 31.17 34.23 -6.46
CA LYS A 11 30.43 34.27 -5.19
C LYS A 11 28.91 34.35 -5.40
N LEU A 12 28.47 35.16 -6.36
CA LEU A 12 27.05 35.27 -6.74
C LEU A 12 26.49 33.95 -7.25
N ILE A 13 27.20 33.29 -8.19
CA ILE A 13 26.78 31.99 -8.72
C ILE A 13 26.69 30.94 -7.61
N LEU A 14 27.64 30.94 -6.68
CA LEU A 14 27.70 29.96 -5.57
C LEU A 14 26.54 30.15 -4.59
N VAL A 15 26.17 31.40 -4.26
CA VAL A 15 25.03 31.69 -3.38
C VAL A 15 23.71 31.30 -4.05
N VAL A 16 23.53 31.60 -5.33
CA VAL A 16 22.32 31.23 -6.08
C VAL A 16 22.20 29.71 -6.20
N ALA A 17 23.30 29.02 -6.51
CA ALA A 17 23.34 27.56 -6.57
C ALA A 17 23.03 26.92 -5.21
N LEU A 18 23.60 27.46 -4.13
CA LEU A 18 23.32 26.98 -2.77
C LEU A 18 21.87 27.23 -2.37
N GLY A 19 21.31 28.39 -2.71
CA GLY A 19 19.90 28.72 -2.48
C GLY A 19 18.96 27.77 -3.21
N LEU A 20 19.23 27.49 -4.49
CA LEU A 20 18.46 26.53 -5.27
C LEU A 20 18.53 25.11 -4.69
N LEU A 21 19.72 24.68 -4.25
CA LEU A 21 19.90 23.37 -3.60
C LEU A 21 19.09 23.27 -2.30
N LEU A 22 19.07 24.31 -1.49
CA LEU A 22 18.30 24.34 -0.23
C LEU A 22 16.79 24.29 -0.49
N ILE A 23 16.30 25.02 -1.51
CA ILE A 23 14.90 25.01 -1.90
C ILE A 23 14.51 23.61 -2.40
N LEU A 24 15.29 23.03 -3.30
CA LEU A 24 15.04 21.68 -3.81
C LEU A 24 15.05 20.64 -2.69
N ALA A 25 16.07 20.66 -1.82
CA ALA A 25 16.16 19.74 -0.69
C ALA A 25 14.94 19.85 0.25
N GLY A 26 14.50 21.07 0.54
CA GLY A 26 13.30 21.31 1.36
C GLY A 26 12.01 20.80 0.72
N TYR A 27 11.85 21.01 -0.59
CA TYR A 27 10.69 20.51 -1.34
C TYR A 27 10.70 18.99 -1.42
N THR A 28 11.81 18.38 -1.84
CA THR A 28 11.94 16.92 -1.96
C THR A 28 11.67 16.20 -0.64
N TYR A 29 12.11 16.78 0.49
CA TYR A 29 11.83 16.21 1.81
C TYR A 29 10.33 16.19 2.14
N ARG A 30 9.60 17.26 1.81
CA ARG A 30 8.14 17.28 2.02
C ARG A 30 7.40 16.37 1.05
N ASP A 31 7.83 16.35 -0.20
CA ASP A 31 7.18 15.59 -1.27
C ASP A 31 7.26 14.07 -1.00
N MET A 32 8.44 13.59 -0.58
CA MET A 32 8.66 12.17 -0.22
C MET A 32 7.71 11.70 0.89
N LYS A 33 7.52 12.53 1.92
CA LYS A 33 6.65 12.17 3.06
C LYS A 33 5.17 12.13 2.69
N THR A 34 4.75 12.97 1.74
CA THR A 34 3.37 12.96 1.22
C THR A 34 3.15 11.78 0.28
N PHE A 35 4.14 11.47 -0.56
CA PHE A 35 4.08 10.33 -1.48
C PHE A 35 3.88 9.02 -0.73
N GLU A 36 4.69 8.74 0.30
CA GLU A 36 4.58 7.49 1.05
C GLU A 36 3.18 7.27 1.64
N ASN A 37 2.62 8.31 2.27
CA ASN A 37 1.26 8.25 2.83
C ASN A 37 0.20 8.06 1.73
N PHE A 38 0.34 8.73 0.59
CA PHE A 38 -0.62 8.62 -0.50
C PHE A 38 -0.67 7.20 -1.08
N TYR A 39 0.48 6.57 -1.34
CA TYR A 39 0.53 5.21 -1.88
C TYR A 39 0.02 4.18 -0.87
N LEU A 40 0.34 4.35 0.41
CA LEU A 40 -0.18 3.47 1.47
C LEU A 40 -1.69 3.62 1.62
N GLU A 41 -2.21 4.84 1.57
CA GLU A 41 -3.64 5.11 1.67
C GLU A 41 -4.41 4.58 0.46
N GLU A 42 -3.85 4.72 -0.75
CA GLU A 42 -4.43 4.15 -1.96
C GLU A 42 -4.45 2.60 -1.92
N ALA A 43 -3.35 1.98 -1.47
CA ALA A 43 -3.29 0.53 -1.28
C ALA A 43 -4.29 0.05 -0.22
N ARG A 44 -4.41 0.79 0.89
CA ARG A 44 -5.40 0.51 1.94
C ARG A 44 -6.83 0.62 1.41
N LYS A 45 -7.13 1.66 0.63
CA LYS A 45 -8.45 1.87 0.06
C LYS A 45 -8.81 0.73 -0.91
N LYS A 46 -7.89 0.35 -1.81
CA LYS A 46 -8.09 -0.80 -2.70
C LYS A 46 -8.34 -2.10 -1.91
N ALA A 47 -7.60 -2.35 -0.84
CA ALA A 47 -7.81 -3.53 0.00
C ALA A 47 -9.19 -3.53 0.67
N LEU A 48 -9.68 -2.36 1.13
CA LEU A 48 -11.02 -2.21 1.70
C LEU A 48 -12.11 -2.44 0.65
N ASP A 49 -11.97 -1.86 -0.53
CA ASP A 49 -12.95 -2.01 -1.63
C ASP A 49 -13.05 -3.48 -2.08
N ILE A 50 -11.91 -4.17 -2.18
CA ILE A 50 -11.88 -5.61 -2.47
C ILE A 50 -12.56 -6.39 -1.33
N THR A 51 -12.25 -6.08 -0.08
CA THR A 51 -12.85 -6.77 1.08
C THR A 51 -14.36 -6.61 1.11
N ASP A 52 -14.89 -5.40 0.90
CA ASP A 52 -16.33 -5.14 0.86
C ASP A 52 -17.02 -5.87 -0.29
N THR A 53 -16.38 -5.87 -1.48
CA THR A 53 -16.89 -6.59 -2.65
C THR A 53 -16.94 -8.09 -2.39
N VAL A 54 -15.87 -8.66 -1.83
CA VAL A 54 -15.80 -10.09 -1.51
C VAL A 54 -16.82 -10.44 -0.45
N MET A 55 -16.93 -9.66 0.63
CA MET A 55 -17.91 -9.87 1.70
C MET A 55 -19.33 -9.95 1.16
N LYS A 56 -19.72 -9.01 0.29
CA LYS A 56 -21.03 -9.01 -0.38
C LYS A 56 -21.23 -10.20 -1.32
N SER A 57 -20.16 -10.65 -1.99
CA SER A 57 -20.24 -11.80 -2.91
C SER A 57 -20.39 -13.14 -2.18
N ILE A 58 -19.86 -13.26 -0.97
CA ILE A 58 -19.95 -14.48 -0.16
C ILE A 58 -21.16 -14.48 0.78
N GLU A 59 -21.83 -13.35 0.99
CA GLU A 59 -22.97 -13.20 1.91
C GLU A 59 -24.10 -14.20 1.59
N TYR A 60 -24.57 -14.25 0.34
CA TYR A 60 -25.62 -15.19 -0.07
C TYR A 60 -25.19 -16.66 0.08
N PRO A 61 -24.05 -17.11 -0.48
CA PRO A 61 -23.55 -18.47 -0.24
C PRO A 61 -23.38 -18.82 1.24
N MET A 62 -23.01 -17.84 2.08
CA MET A 62 -22.90 -18.05 3.52
C MET A 62 -24.26 -18.28 4.18
N LEU A 63 -25.30 -17.53 3.79
CA LEU A 63 -26.66 -17.68 4.29
C LEU A 63 -27.30 -19.01 3.86
N ASP A 64 -27.02 -19.45 2.63
CA ASP A 64 -27.54 -20.70 2.07
C ASP A 64 -26.74 -21.93 2.54
N GLY A 65 -25.67 -21.73 3.32
CA GLY A 65 -24.81 -22.79 3.83
C GLY A 65 -23.86 -23.40 2.79
N GLU A 66 -23.77 -22.81 1.60
CA GLU A 66 -22.99 -23.31 0.48
C GLU A 66 -21.51 -22.88 0.58
N MET A 67 -20.81 -23.39 1.61
CA MET A 67 -19.43 -23.02 1.93
C MET A 67 -18.41 -23.37 0.84
N GLU A 68 -18.74 -24.30 -0.05
CA GLU A 68 -17.90 -24.64 -1.21
C GLU A 68 -17.79 -23.45 -2.18
N TYR A 69 -18.87 -22.70 -2.41
CA TYR A 69 -18.80 -21.49 -3.22
C TYR A 69 -18.03 -20.37 -2.52
N VAL A 70 -18.14 -20.26 -1.19
CA VAL A 70 -17.34 -19.30 -0.40
C VAL A 70 -15.85 -19.57 -0.60
N GLN A 71 -15.42 -20.84 -0.48
CA GLN A 71 -14.03 -21.23 -0.71
C GLN A 71 -13.59 -20.96 -2.16
N ALA A 72 -14.42 -21.32 -3.15
CA ALA A 72 -14.11 -21.09 -4.56
C ALA A 72 -13.97 -19.58 -4.90
N ILE A 73 -14.80 -18.72 -4.29
CA ILE A 73 -14.69 -17.27 -4.45
C ILE A 73 -13.37 -16.76 -3.85
N LEU A 74 -13.02 -17.20 -2.63
CA LEU A 74 -11.76 -16.81 -1.98
C LEU A 74 -10.53 -17.26 -2.77
N GLU A 75 -10.54 -18.46 -3.35
CA GLU A 75 -9.46 -18.96 -4.20
C GLU A 75 -9.30 -18.14 -5.49
N ARG A 76 -10.42 -17.81 -6.15
CA ARG A 76 -10.41 -16.95 -7.35
C ARG A 76 -9.88 -15.55 -7.05
N VAL A 77 -10.25 -14.99 -5.91
CA VAL A 77 -9.79 -13.67 -5.47
C VAL A 77 -8.30 -13.72 -5.10
N ASN A 78 -7.84 -14.80 -4.47
CA ASN A 78 -6.42 -15.01 -4.14
C ASN A 78 -5.53 -15.20 -5.38
N ALA A 79 -6.09 -15.59 -6.53
CA ALA A 79 -5.37 -15.68 -7.79
C ALA A 79 -5.08 -14.31 -8.45
N LEU A 80 -5.64 -13.22 -7.92
CA LEU A 80 -5.34 -11.86 -8.38
C LEU A 80 -3.89 -11.50 -8.04
N LYS A 81 -3.12 -11.04 -9.04
CA LYS A 81 -1.68 -10.72 -8.88
C LYS A 81 -1.36 -9.67 -7.82
N ASP A 82 -2.31 -8.78 -7.55
CA ASP A 82 -2.13 -7.66 -6.62
C ASP A 82 -2.57 -7.99 -5.19
N LEU A 83 -3.03 -9.22 -4.94
CA LEU A 83 -3.49 -9.67 -3.63
C LEU A 83 -2.53 -10.71 -3.05
N ARG A 84 -1.94 -10.39 -1.89
CA ARG A 84 -1.02 -11.32 -1.22
C ARG A 84 -1.76 -12.47 -0.55
N VAL A 85 -2.87 -12.17 0.12
CA VAL A 85 -3.64 -13.16 0.88
C VAL A 85 -5.05 -12.64 1.15
N ILE A 86 -6.03 -13.54 1.17
CA ILE A 86 -7.39 -13.27 1.64
C ILE A 86 -7.86 -14.38 2.57
N ASN A 87 -8.53 -13.99 3.65
CA ASN A 87 -9.02 -14.89 4.69
C ASN A 87 -10.43 -14.51 5.11
N LEU A 88 -11.21 -15.54 5.41
CA LEU A 88 -12.43 -15.42 6.15
C LEU A 88 -12.19 -15.94 7.57
N CYS A 89 -12.26 -15.03 8.52
CA CYS A 89 -12.07 -15.33 9.94
C CYS A 89 -13.42 -15.37 10.66
N ASN A 90 -13.49 -16.17 11.73
CA ASN A 90 -14.62 -16.13 12.65
C ASN A 90 -14.52 -14.91 13.59
N SER A 91 -15.55 -14.68 14.41
CA SER A 91 -15.56 -13.67 15.48
C SER A 91 -14.35 -13.75 16.43
N ASP A 92 -13.80 -14.95 16.61
CA ASP A 92 -12.66 -15.23 17.49
C ASP A 92 -11.29 -15.00 16.81
N GLY A 93 -11.28 -14.54 15.56
CA GLY A 93 -10.06 -14.30 14.78
C GLY A 93 -9.46 -15.53 14.10
N VAL A 94 -10.03 -16.73 14.31
CA VAL A 94 -9.56 -17.98 13.69
C VAL A 94 -9.92 -18.02 12.21
N ILE A 95 -8.94 -18.32 11.35
CA ILE A 95 -9.13 -18.47 9.90
C ILE A 95 -9.92 -19.75 9.61
N ARG A 96 -11.15 -19.61 9.10
CA ARG A 96 -12.03 -20.72 8.71
C ARG A 96 -11.85 -21.09 7.24
N TYR A 97 -11.73 -20.08 6.38
CA TYR A 97 -11.52 -20.24 4.95
C TYR A 97 -10.43 -19.30 4.48
N SER A 98 -9.63 -19.72 3.51
CA SER A 98 -8.52 -18.94 2.99
C SER A 98 -8.26 -19.32 1.55
N GLY A 99 -7.79 -18.35 0.76
CA GLY A 99 -7.22 -18.63 -0.55
C GLY A 99 -5.90 -19.43 -0.47
N ASN A 100 -5.31 -19.58 0.72
CA ASN A 100 -4.21 -20.51 0.98
C ASN A 100 -4.62 -21.53 2.06
N PRO A 101 -4.83 -22.82 1.68
CA PRO A 101 -5.26 -23.87 2.60
C PRO A 101 -4.34 -24.06 3.82
N GLU A 102 -3.04 -23.78 3.70
CA GLU A 102 -2.07 -23.95 4.79
C GLU A 102 -2.27 -22.98 5.96
N ARG A 103 -3.14 -21.98 5.78
CA ARG A 103 -3.43 -20.95 6.80
C ARG A 103 -4.73 -21.21 7.57
N ILE A 104 -5.52 -22.20 7.17
CA ILE A 104 -6.75 -22.57 7.88
C ILE A 104 -6.42 -23.06 9.30
N GLY A 105 -7.19 -22.61 10.29
CA GLY A 105 -7.00 -22.95 11.71
C GLY A 105 -5.91 -22.16 12.42
N LYS A 106 -5.28 -21.18 11.75
CA LYS A 106 -4.30 -20.25 12.35
C LYS A 106 -4.95 -18.91 12.69
N ILE A 107 -4.25 -18.11 13.49
CA ILE A 107 -4.57 -16.72 13.83
C ILE A 107 -3.55 -15.83 13.12
#